data_AF-A0A355PJP1-F1
#
_entry.id   AF-A0A355PJP1-F1
#
_cell.length_a   1.000
_cell.length_b   1.000
_cell.length_c   1.000
_cell.angle_alpha   90.00
_cell.angle_beta   90.00
_cell.angle_gamma   90.00
#
_symmetry.space_group_name_H-M   'P 1'
#
loop_
_entity.id
_entity.type
_entity.pdbx_description
1 polymer ?
#
loop_
_entity_poly.entity_id
_entity_poly.type
_entity_poly.pdbx_seq_one_letter_code
_entity_poly.pdbx_strand_id
1 'polypeptide(L)'
;MTSIAEMGGARKSAILLLALDEDSAAEVFKFLSASEVQEISMEMTRLQQVSHDDMKAVLEAFHQETEEFVALNLNSSEHIRSVLTKALGSERAT
;
A
#
# COMPACT_ATOMS: atom_id res chain seq x y z
N MET A 1 18.75 -14.83 -3.24
CA MET A 1 18.06 -13.54 -3.17
C MET A 1 17.11 -13.51 -4.35
N THR A 2 15.81 -13.56 -4.10
CA THR A 2 14.80 -13.54 -5.17
C THR A 2 14.63 -12.10 -5.62
N SER A 3 14.67 -11.83 -6.93
CA SER A 3 14.42 -10.48 -7.43
C SER A 3 12.97 -10.08 -7.13
N ILE A 4 12.72 -8.82 -6.74
CA ILE A 4 11.35 -8.29 -6.59
C ILE A 4 10.53 -8.48 -7.87
N ALA A 5 11.16 -8.48 -9.05
CA ALA A 5 10.49 -8.74 -10.32
C ALA A 5 9.91 -10.16 -10.44
N GLU A 6 10.46 -11.12 -9.70
CA GLU A 6 10.04 -12.53 -9.71
C GLU A 6 9.05 -12.85 -8.58
N MET A 7 8.83 -11.93 -7.64
CA MET A 7 7.86 -12.11 -6.57
C MET A 7 6.43 -11.86 -7.07
N GLY A 8 5.54 -12.81 -6.84
CA GLY A 8 4.12 -12.66 -7.14
C GLY A 8 3.46 -11.54 -6.33
N GLY A 9 2.42 -10.92 -6.91
CA GLY A 9 1.69 -9.80 -6.29
C GLY A 9 1.20 -10.13 -4.89
N ALA A 10 0.53 -11.27 -4.70
CA ALA A 10 0.05 -11.70 -3.38
C ALA A 10 1.15 -11.81 -2.33
N ARG A 11 2.36 -12.24 -2.72
CA ARG A 11 3.50 -12.34 -1.80
C ARG A 11 4.04 -10.96 -1.42
N LYS A 12 4.11 -10.02 -2.37
CA LYS A 12 4.48 -8.62 -2.09
C LYS A 12 3.46 -7.96 -1.17
N SER A 13 2.17 -8.14 -1.47
CA SER A 13 1.07 -7.63 -0.64
C SER A 13 1.12 -8.20 0.78
N ALA A 14 1.34 -9.51 0.93
CA ALA A 14 1.48 -10.14 2.24
C ALA A 14 2.65 -9.55 3.05
N ILE A 15 3.82 -9.34 2.43
CA ILE A 15 4.97 -8.70 3.09
C ILE A 15 4.66 -7.26 3.50
N LEU A 16 4.04 -6.48 2.60
CA LEU A 16 3.64 -5.10 2.89
C LEU A 16 2.68 -5.02 4.07
N LEU A 17 1.66 -5.89 4.11
CA LEU A 17 0.69 -5.92 5.21
C LEU A 17 1.31 -6.35 6.53
N LEU A 18 2.30 -7.25 6.52
CA LEU A 18 3.04 -7.63 7.72
C LEU A 18 3.93 -6.51 8.27
N ALA A 19 4.19 -5.45 7.49
CA ALA A 19 4.92 -4.27 7.95
C ALA A 19 4.02 -3.27 8.71
N LEU A 20 2.70 -3.41 8.60
CA LEU A 20 1.72 -2.56 9.25
C LEU A 20 1.38 -3.08 10.65
N ASP A 21 0.88 -2.20 11.51
CA ASP A 21 0.16 -2.61 12.71
C ASP A 21 -1.19 -3.26 12.36
N GLU A 22 -1.78 -3.95 13.33
CA GLU A 22 -3.01 -4.74 13.15
C GLU A 22 -4.20 -3.89 12.67
N ASP A 23 -4.38 -2.70 13.24
CA ASP A 23 -5.50 -1.82 12.90
C ASP A 23 -5.36 -1.31 11.46
N SER A 24 -4.16 -0.86 11.09
CA SER A 24 -3.86 -0.41 9.72
C SER A 24 -4.06 -1.52 8.69
N ALA A 25 -3.59 -2.74 8.97
CA ALA A 25 -3.79 -3.88 8.09
C ALA A 25 -5.28 -4.20 7.93
N ALA A 26 -6.05 -4.19 9.03
CA ALA A 26 -7.49 -4.46 9.02
C ALA A 26 -8.25 -3.45 8.14
N GLU A 27 -7.88 -2.17 8.16
CA GLU A 27 -8.48 -1.16 7.27
C GLU A 27 -8.23 -1.48 5.80
N VAL A 28 -7.02 -1.95 5.43
CA VAL A 28 -6.73 -2.34 4.04
C VAL A 28 -7.59 -3.53 3.60
N PHE A 29 -7.74 -4.54 4.47
CA PHE A 29 -8.54 -5.74 4.17
C PHE A 29 -10.00 -5.43 3.82
N LYS A 30 -10.57 -4.33 4.32
CA LYS A 30 -11.95 -3.92 4.02
C LYS A 30 -12.17 -3.56 2.54
N PHE A 31 -11.11 -3.23 1.81
CA PHE A 31 -11.18 -2.85 0.40
C PHE A 31 -10.92 -4.02 -0.56
N LEU A 32 -10.67 -5.22 -0.03
CA LEU A 32 -10.34 -6.41 -0.80
C LEU A 32 -11.56 -7.32 -0.97
N SER A 33 -11.64 -8.00 -2.11
CA SER A 33 -12.61 -9.07 -2.32
C SER A 33 -12.25 -10.31 -1.50
N ALA A 34 -13.24 -11.19 -1.25
CA ALA A 34 -13.03 -12.42 -0.50
C ALA A 34 -11.92 -13.33 -1.09
N SER A 35 -11.78 -13.32 -2.42
CA SER A 35 -10.72 -14.08 -3.11
C SER A 35 -9.32 -13.51 -2.81
N GLU A 36 -9.17 -12.19 -2.84
CA GLU A 36 -7.89 -11.52 -2.56
C GLU A 36 -7.51 -11.67 -1.08
N VAL A 37 -8.49 -11.53 -0.17
CA VAL A 37 -8.27 -11.79 1.25
C VAL A 37 -7.73 -13.20 1.46
N GLN A 38 -8.34 -14.21 0.84
CA GLN A 38 -7.91 -15.59 0.95
C GLN A 38 -6.49 -15.79 0.41
N GLU A 39 -6.20 -15.28 -0.79
CA GLU A 39 -4.90 -15.42 -1.44
C GLU A 39 -3.76 -14.80 -0.61
N ILE A 40 -3.97 -13.57 -0.13
CA ILE A 40 -2.98 -12.84 0.66
C ILE A 40 -2.81 -13.48 2.04
N SER A 41 -3.89 -13.89 2.70
CA SER A 41 -3.83 -14.57 4.01
C SER A 41 -3.06 -15.90 3.90
N MET A 42 -3.26 -16.63 2.80
CA MET A 42 -2.50 -17.85 2.52
C MET A 42 -1.00 -17.57 2.31
N GLU A 43 -0.63 -16.49 1.64
CA GLU A 43 0.78 -16.08 1.54
C GLU A 43 1.36 -15.66 2.88
N MET A 44 0.63 -14.90 3.71
CA MET A 44 1.06 -14.49 5.04
C MET A 44 1.38 -15.71 5.93
N THR A 45 0.57 -16.77 5.88
CA THR A 45 0.85 -18.00 6.65
C THR A 45 2.03 -18.80 6.10
N ARG A 46 2.32 -18.72 4.80
CA ARG A 46 3.50 -19.33 4.17
C ARG A 46 4.79 -18.57 4.48
N LEU A 47 4.71 -17.26 4.70
CA LEU A 47 5.83 -16.40 5.07
C LEU A 47 6.22 -16.62 6.54
N GLN A 48 6.90 -17.72 6.83
CA GLN A 48 7.41 -17.99 8.20
C GLN A 48 8.52 -17.03 8.63
N GLN A 49 9.31 -16.55 7.66
CA GLN A 49 10.36 -15.58 7.90
C GLN A 49 10.50 -14.70 6.66
N VAL A 50 10.40 -13.39 6.87
CA VAL A 50 10.69 -12.38 5.85
C VAL A 50 12.06 -11.81 6.17
N SER A 51 12.98 -11.84 5.21
CA SER A 51 14.29 -11.22 5.41
C SER A 51 14.15 -9.69 5.45
N HIS A 52 15.05 -9.01 6.16
CA HIS A 52 15.08 -7.53 6.16
C HIS A 52 15.25 -6.97 4.74
N ASP A 53 16.02 -7.66 3.89
CA ASP A 53 16.24 -7.25 2.50
C ASP A 53 14.96 -7.37 1.67
N ASP A 54 14.20 -8.46 1.81
CA ASP A 54 12.92 -8.63 1.09
C ASP A 54 11.89 -7.60 1.57
N MET A 55 11.81 -7.37 2.88
CA MET A 55 10.92 -6.36 3.45
C MET A 55 11.24 -4.96 2.92
N LYS A 56 12.52 -4.57 2.97
CA LYS A 56 12.99 -3.29 2.46
C LYS A 56 12.69 -3.13 0.98
N ALA A 57 12.97 -4.16 0.18
CA ALA A 57 12.79 -4.11 -1.26
C ALA A 57 11.30 -4.01 -1.66
N VAL A 58 10.39 -4.66 -0.92
CA VAL A 58 8.94 -4.52 -1.12
C VAL A 58 8.47 -3.10 -0.76
N LEU A 59 8.93 -2.54 0.36
CA LEU A 59 8.56 -1.19 0.79
C LEU A 59 9.06 -0.11 -0.17
N GLU A 60 10.31 -0.23 -0.66
CA GLU A 60 10.88 0.69 -1.65
C GLU A 60 10.10 0.63 -2.98
N ALA A 61 9.76 -0.57 -3.45
CA ALA A 61 8.97 -0.74 -4.66
C ALA A 61 7.56 -0.14 -4.52
N PHE A 62 6.89 -0.39 -3.40
CA PHE A 62 5.58 0.19 -3.12
C PHE A 62 5.64 1.72 -3.08
N HIS A 63 6.62 2.30 -2.36
CA HIS A 63 6.80 3.74 -2.30
C HIS A 63 6.99 4.35 -3.69
N GLN A 64 7.85 3.76 -4.52
CA GLN A 64 8.08 4.24 -5.88
C GLN A 64 6.79 4.20 -6.73
N GLU A 65 6.03 3.11 -6.67
CA GLU A 65 4.78 2.96 -7.41
C GLU A 65 3.72 3.99 -6.94
N THR A 66 3.65 4.25 -5.62
CA THR A 66 2.75 5.28 -5.09
C THR A 66 3.14 6.69 -5.49
N GLU A 67 4.42 7.02 -5.54
CA GLU A 67 4.90 8.33 -6.01
C GLU A 67 4.55 8.55 -7.49
N GLU A 68 4.72 7.52 -8.33
CA GLU A 68 4.33 7.58 -9.74
C GLU A 68 2.80 7.78 -9.89
N PHE A 69 2.00 7.06 -9.10
CA PHE A 69 0.54 7.20 -9.10
C PHE A 69 0.08 8.57 -8.59
N VAL A 70 0.72 9.10 -7.54
CA VAL A 70 0.44 10.43 -7.00
C VAL A 70 0.86 11.52 -7.99
N ALA A 71 2.03 11.41 -8.62
CA ALA A 71 2.47 12.37 -9.64
C ALA A 71 1.49 12.47 -10.82
N LEU A 72 0.90 11.35 -11.24
CA LEU A 72 -0.17 11.34 -12.25
C LEU A 72 -1.43 12.06 -11.74
N ASN A 73 -1.83 11.84 -10.49
CA ASN A 73 -3.01 12.47 -9.89
C ASN A 73 -2.82 13.94 -9.50
N LEU A 74 -1.60 14.38 -9.18
CA LEU A 74 -1.28 15.78 -8.85
C LEU A 74 -1.39 16.72 -10.06
N ASN A 75 -1.34 16.18 -11.28
CA ASN A 75 -1.68 16.94 -12.49
C ASN A 75 -3.18 17.31 -12.57
N SER A 76 -4.01 16.84 -11.64
CA SER A 76 -5.37 17.32 -11.48
C SER A 76 -5.41 18.48 -10.47
N SER A 77 -5.80 19.67 -10.94
CA SER A 77 -6.03 20.85 -10.08
C SER A 77 -7.00 20.61 -8.92
N GLU A 78 -7.76 19.51 -8.98
CA GLU A 78 -8.76 19.10 -8.01
C GLU A 78 -8.14 18.48 -6.75
N HIS A 79 -7.04 17.72 -6.87
CA HIS A 79 -6.38 17.10 -5.72
C HIS A 79 -5.76 18.16 -4.79
N ILE A 80 -5.07 19.16 -5.35
CA ILE A 80 -4.51 20.29 -4.59
C ILE A 80 -5.63 21.03 -3.83
N ARG A 81 -6.77 21.28 -4.49
CA ARG A 81 -7.93 21.91 -3.83
C ARG A 81 -8.45 21.06 -2.67
N SER A 82 -8.60 19.75 -2.86
CA SER A 82 -9.07 18.82 -1.82
C SER A 82 -8.12 18.76 -0.62
N VAL A 83 -6.82 18.69 -0.87
CA VAL A 83 -5.78 18.71 0.17
C VAL A 83 -5.84 20.02 0.96
N LEU A 84 -5.90 21.17 0.28
CA LEU A 84 -6.00 22.47 0.94
C LEU A 84 -7.30 22.61 1.74
N THR A 85 -8.44 22.14 1.22
CA THR A 85 -9.71 22.17 1.96
C THR A 85 -9.68 21.29 3.21
N LYS A 86 -9.06 20.09 3.14
CA LYS A 86 -8.92 19.21 4.30
C LYS A 86 -7.92 19.74 5.33
N ALA A 87 -6.79 20.30 4.88
CA ALA A 87 -5.74 20.81 5.76
C ALA A 87 -6.12 22.14 6.44
N LEU A 88 -6.88 23.00 5.76
CA LEU A 88 -7.28 24.31 6.26
C LEU A 88 -8.65 24.31 6.97
N GLY A 89 -9.39 23.21 6.89
CA GLY A 89 -10.78 23.14 7.33
C GLY A 89 -11.73 23.90 6.38
N SER A 90 -12.98 23.47 6.34
CA SER A 90 -14.04 24.00 5.46
C SER A 90 -14.52 25.42 5.80
N GLU A 91 -13.67 26.30 6.35
CA GLU A 91 -14.05 27.65 6.81
C GLU A 91 -13.55 28.81 5.92
N ARG A 92 -12.97 28.55 4.75
CA ARG A 92 -12.52 29.64 3.82
C ARG A 92 -12.92 29.47 2.35
N ALA A 93 -13.96 28.69 2.07
CA ALA A 93 -14.53 28.55 0.72
C ALA A 93 -15.91 29.22 0.59
N THR A 94 -16.10 30.36 1.24
CA THR A 94 -17.23 31.29 1.02
C THR A 94 -16.71 32.70 0.85
#